data_AF-A0A5A7N7P6-F1
#
_entry.id   AF-A0A5A7N7P6-F1
#
_cell.length_a   1.000
_cell.length_b   1.000
_cell.length_c   1.000
_cell.angle_alpha   90.00
_cell.angle_beta   90.00
_cell.angle_gamma   90.00
#
_symmetry.space_group_name_H-M   'P 1'
#
loop_
_entity.id
_entity.type
_entity.pdbx_description
1 polymer ?
#
loop_
_entity_poly.entity_id
_entity_poly.type
_entity_poly.pdbx_seq_one_letter_code
_entity_poly.pdbx_strand_id
1 'polypeptide(L)'
;MISDVPGDDPALVASGPTIPDPSRATKARAIIERWGAPDIEEILDLLGRAEAETPKSAPCPHRIIMAARAADCLSAARKSARTMGFDVMDLGDRLEGASAELGQDHARLALKLQDLKTPALILSGGETTVQFNQSSGGGAGGPNLEYLLGMMLELKGAPGIYALACDSDGIDGKGDHAGGFINPQSLERAMALGLDPAESLRQHDSYPLFKALGDLIITGPTRTNVNDFRAILVNPHSARHAPFEKR
;
A
#
# COMPACT_ATOMS: atom_id res chain seq x y z
N MET A 1 12.76 14.95 7.05
CA MET A 1 12.75 13.50 6.76
C MET A 1 11.52 13.21 5.91
N ILE A 2 11.59 12.22 5.02
CA ILE A 2 10.44 11.68 4.31
C ILE A 2 10.18 10.33 4.98
N SER A 3 8.92 10.01 5.31
CA SER A 3 8.59 8.77 6.00
C SER A 3 7.89 7.80 5.07
N ASP A 4 8.52 6.63 4.94
CA ASP A 4 8.02 5.38 4.36
C ASP A 4 7.62 4.38 5.45
N VAL A 5 7.56 4.81 6.71
CA VAL A 5 7.25 3.94 7.86
C VAL A 5 5.81 4.19 8.30
N PRO A 6 4.95 3.16 8.33
CA PRO A 6 3.60 3.30 8.86
C PRO A 6 3.58 3.92 10.27
N GLY A 7 2.94 5.08 10.40
CA GLY A 7 2.85 5.83 11.67
C GLY A 7 3.94 6.88 11.91
N ASP A 8 4.83 7.09 10.95
CA ASP A 8 5.80 8.20 10.91
C ASP A 8 6.73 8.29 12.12
N ASP A 9 7.11 7.17 12.76
CA ASP A 9 8.06 7.19 13.88
C ASP A 9 9.46 7.59 13.37
N PRO A 10 9.99 8.78 13.75
CA PRO A 10 11.30 9.23 13.28
C PRO A 10 12.45 8.30 13.67
N ALA A 11 12.32 7.54 14.76
CA ALA A 11 13.36 6.62 15.22
C ALA A 11 13.50 5.40 14.29
N LEU A 12 12.44 5.05 13.56
CA LEU A 12 12.43 3.93 12.63
C LEU A 12 12.91 4.34 11.24
N VAL A 13 12.62 5.58 10.82
CA VAL A 13 13.06 6.10 9.51
C VAL A 13 14.58 6.12 9.45
N ALA A 14 15.14 5.34 8.51
CA ALA A 14 16.58 5.14 8.35
C ALA A 14 17.30 4.67 9.64
N SER A 15 16.59 4.00 10.55
CA SER A 15 17.07 3.62 11.89
C SER A 15 17.43 4.81 12.80
N GLY A 16 16.87 5.99 12.53
CA GLY A 16 16.96 7.15 13.42
C GLY A 16 18.39 7.59 13.76
N PRO A 17 19.29 7.81 12.78
CA PRO A 17 20.71 8.07 13.03
C PRO A 17 20.96 9.36 13.84
N THR A 18 19.98 10.26 13.86
CA THR A 18 20.00 11.52 14.63
C THR A 18 19.01 11.52 15.79
N ILE A 19 18.36 10.37 16.06
CA ILE A 19 17.33 10.21 17.07
C ILE A 19 17.91 9.42 18.25
N PRO A 20 17.75 9.88 19.50
CA PRO A 20 18.18 9.10 20.66
C PRO A 20 17.46 7.75 20.71
N ASP A 21 18.23 6.68 20.90
CA ASP A 21 17.68 5.32 21.02
C ASP A 21 17.60 4.93 22.50
N PRO A 22 16.39 4.78 23.07
CA PRO A 22 16.21 4.41 24.48
C PRO A 22 16.53 2.93 24.75
N SER A 23 16.73 2.11 23.72
CA SER A 23 17.14 0.71 23.86
C SER A 23 18.56 0.61 24.45
N ARG A 24 19.04 -0.61 24.74
CA ARG A 24 20.37 -0.83 25.30
C ARG A 24 21.08 -1.96 24.56
N ALA A 25 22.41 -1.91 24.51
CA ALA A 25 23.23 -2.99 23.99
C ALA A 25 22.90 -4.35 24.64
N THR A 26 22.54 -4.37 25.93
CA THR A 26 22.10 -5.58 26.65
C THR A 26 20.79 -6.18 26.10
N LYS A 27 19.87 -5.34 25.62
CA LYS A 27 18.64 -5.81 24.96
C LYS A 27 18.97 -6.44 23.61
N ALA A 28 19.83 -5.81 22.82
CA ALA A 28 20.31 -6.37 21.55
C ALA A 28 21.00 -7.72 21.77
N ARG A 29 21.87 -7.80 22.79
CA ARG A 29 22.54 -9.04 23.20
C ARG A 29 21.53 -10.15 23.51
N ALA A 30 20.54 -9.90 24.36
CA ALA A 30 19.53 -10.88 24.73
C ALA A 30 18.69 -11.36 23.53
N ILE A 31 18.44 -10.50 22.55
CA ILE A 31 17.76 -10.87 21.30
C ILE A 31 18.63 -11.84 20.50
N ILE A 32 19.91 -11.54 20.33
CA ILE A 32 20.85 -12.36 19.56
C ILE A 32 21.12 -13.71 20.25
N GLU A 33 21.30 -13.72 21.57
CA GLU A 33 21.45 -14.97 22.34
C GLU A 33 20.21 -15.86 22.22
N ARG A 34 19.02 -15.26 22.12
CA ARG A 34 17.75 -16.01 22.00
C ARG A 34 17.52 -16.58 20.61
N TRP A 35 17.81 -15.82 19.55
CA TRP A 35 17.42 -16.17 18.18
C TRP A 35 18.57 -16.64 17.29
N GLY A 36 19.81 -16.44 17.74
CA GLY A 36 21.01 -16.72 16.97
C GLY A 36 21.29 -15.67 15.88
N ALA A 37 22.54 -15.62 15.44
CA ALA A 37 22.98 -14.85 14.29
C ALA A 37 24.22 -15.53 13.67
N PRO A 38 24.51 -15.33 12.38
CA PRO A 38 25.85 -15.54 11.85
C PRO A 38 26.87 -14.75 12.69
N ASP A 39 28.07 -15.31 12.88
CA ASP A 39 29.17 -14.64 13.61
C ASP A 39 28.82 -14.19 15.03
N ILE A 40 27.97 -14.98 15.72
CA ILE A 40 27.44 -14.65 17.04
C ILE A 40 28.52 -14.27 18.06
N GLU A 41 29.68 -14.95 18.06
CA GLU A 41 30.76 -14.67 19.02
C GLU A 41 31.32 -13.25 18.86
N GLU A 42 31.57 -12.81 17.63
CA GLU A 42 32.08 -11.46 17.34
C GLU A 42 31.05 -10.38 17.71
N ILE A 43 29.77 -10.63 17.39
CA ILE A 43 28.70 -9.69 17.73
C ILE A 43 28.51 -9.59 19.26
N LEU A 44 28.57 -10.71 19.97
CA LEU A 44 28.44 -10.72 21.43
C LEU A 44 29.64 -10.06 22.12
N ASP A 45 30.85 -10.17 21.58
CA ASP A 45 32.02 -9.43 22.05
C ASP A 45 31.82 -7.92 21.84
N LEU A 46 31.44 -7.49 20.64
CA LEU A 46 31.16 -6.09 20.32
C LEU A 46 30.11 -5.50 21.26
N LEU A 47 28.97 -6.18 21.43
CA LEU A 47 27.88 -5.74 22.31
C LEU A 47 28.24 -5.74 23.80
N GLY A 48 29.34 -6.38 24.18
CA GLY A 48 29.90 -6.31 25.54
C GLY A 48 30.70 -5.04 25.82
N ARG A 49 31.06 -4.29 24.78
CA ARG A 49 31.87 -3.06 24.90
C ARG A 49 31.00 -1.84 25.19
N ALA A 50 31.55 -0.85 25.90
CA ALA A 50 30.81 0.36 26.25
C ALA A 50 30.44 1.20 25.01
N GLU A 51 31.28 1.12 23.97
CA GLU A 51 31.15 1.83 22.70
C GLU A 51 29.99 1.32 21.84
N ALA A 52 29.45 0.13 22.13
CA ALA A 52 28.29 -0.41 21.44
C ALA A 52 26.97 0.21 21.92
N GLU A 53 26.98 1.02 22.98
CA GLU A 53 25.78 1.67 23.48
C GLU A 53 25.36 2.84 22.57
N THR A 54 24.06 2.97 22.33
CA THR A 54 23.52 4.06 21.50
C THR A 54 23.33 5.35 22.32
N PRO A 55 23.39 6.54 21.71
CA PRO A 55 23.14 7.80 22.41
C PRO A 55 21.72 7.85 23.03
N LYS A 56 21.64 8.06 24.35
CA LYS A 56 20.35 8.16 25.09
C LYS A 56 19.77 9.57 25.11
N SER A 57 20.50 10.54 24.61
CA SER A 57 20.09 11.93 24.49
C SER A 57 20.77 12.56 23.28
N ALA A 58 20.16 13.61 22.75
CA ALA A 58 20.74 14.32 21.63
C ALA A 58 21.89 15.22 22.08
N PRO A 59 22.99 15.32 21.30
CA PRO A 59 24.16 16.11 21.67
C PRO A 59 23.89 17.63 21.66
N CYS A 60 22.84 18.07 20.96
CA CYS A 60 22.40 19.45 20.95
C CYS A 60 20.87 19.53 20.71
N PRO A 61 20.24 20.67 21.02
CA PRO A 61 18.85 20.93 20.63
C PRO A 61 18.70 20.82 19.12
N HIS A 62 17.72 20.04 18.69
CA HIS A 62 17.40 19.87 17.28
C HIS A 62 15.89 19.79 17.11
N ARG A 63 15.45 19.98 15.88
CA ARG A 63 14.05 19.87 15.49
C ARG A 63 13.93 18.80 14.41
N ILE A 64 13.01 17.88 14.61
CA ILE A 64 12.64 16.88 13.62
C ILE A 64 11.47 17.43 12.82
N ILE A 65 11.57 17.38 11.50
CA ILE A 65 10.52 17.81 10.58
C ILE A 65 10.26 16.67 9.60
N MET A 66 9.03 16.17 9.59
CA MET A 66 8.53 15.32 8.51
C MET A 66 8.10 16.21 7.36
N ALA A 67 8.75 16.05 6.22
CA ALA A 67 8.53 16.85 5.01
C ALA A 67 7.47 16.24 4.09
N ALA A 68 7.28 14.91 4.15
CA ALA A 68 6.25 14.19 3.43
C ALA A 68 5.91 12.89 4.18
N ARG A 69 4.62 12.54 4.17
CA ARG A 69 4.02 11.36 4.82
C ARG A 69 2.87 10.81 3.97
N ALA A 70 2.47 9.57 4.22
CA ALA A 70 1.32 8.94 3.57
C ALA A 70 0.03 9.76 3.80
N ALA A 71 -0.20 10.23 5.02
CA ALA A 71 -1.31 11.13 5.38
C ALA A 71 -1.38 12.41 4.53
N ASP A 72 -0.25 12.95 4.09
CA ASP A 72 -0.22 14.18 3.30
C ASP A 72 -0.75 13.92 1.88
N CYS A 73 -0.45 12.74 1.31
CA CYS A 73 -1.00 12.27 0.05
C CYS A 73 -2.53 12.09 0.13
N LEU A 74 -3.02 11.38 1.16
CA LEU A 74 -4.46 11.18 1.38
C LEU A 74 -5.18 12.52 1.60
N SER A 75 -4.59 13.43 2.37
CA SER A 75 -5.16 14.76 2.61
C SER A 75 -5.29 15.57 1.30
N ALA A 76 -4.29 15.51 0.42
CA ALA A 76 -4.34 16.14 -0.89
C ALA A 76 -5.47 15.55 -1.76
N ALA A 77 -5.57 14.22 -1.83
CA ALA A 77 -6.62 13.52 -2.55
C ALA A 77 -8.02 13.87 -2.01
N ARG A 78 -8.19 13.86 -0.68
CA ARG A 78 -9.43 14.23 0.01
C ARG A 78 -9.88 15.64 -0.35
N LYS A 79 -8.97 16.61 -0.35
CA LYS A 79 -9.26 18.01 -0.70
C LYS A 79 -9.70 18.13 -2.17
N SER A 80 -9.01 17.44 -3.07
CA SER A 80 -9.35 17.41 -4.49
C SER A 80 -10.76 16.82 -4.71
N ALA A 81 -11.02 15.65 -4.13
CA ALA A 81 -12.28 14.93 -4.25
C ALA A 81 -13.49 15.73 -3.73
N ARG A 82 -13.35 16.38 -2.57
CA ARG A 82 -14.40 17.26 -2.02
C ARG A 82 -14.71 18.44 -2.94
N THR A 83 -13.69 19.00 -3.60
CA THR A 83 -13.88 20.09 -4.57
C THR A 83 -14.67 19.62 -5.80
N MET A 84 -14.55 18.34 -6.15
CA MET A 84 -15.30 17.70 -7.23
C MET A 84 -16.69 17.20 -6.80
N GLY A 85 -17.09 17.39 -5.53
CA GLY A 85 -18.40 17.00 -5.02
C GLY A 85 -18.53 15.53 -4.59
N PHE A 86 -17.41 14.82 -4.41
CA PHE A 86 -17.43 13.47 -3.85
C PHE A 86 -17.53 13.50 -2.32
N ASP A 87 -18.34 12.60 -1.77
CA ASP A 87 -18.26 12.25 -0.35
C ASP A 87 -17.03 11.39 -0.13
N VAL A 88 -16.15 11.77 0.79
CA VAL A 88 -14.89 11.06 1.00
C VAL A 88 -14.95 10.24 2.28
N MET A 89 -14.77 8.93 2.15
CA MET A 89 -14.53 8.00 3.25
C MET A 89 -13.05 7.70 3.33
N ASP A 90 -12.38 8.23 4.36
CA ASP A 90 -10.96 8.04 4.57
C ASP A 90 -10.73 6.94 5.61
N LEU A 91 -10.09 5.86 5.19
CA LEU A 91 -9.80 4.70 6.03
C LEU A 91 -8.46 4.84 6.78
N GLY A 92 -7.69 5.89 6.48
CA GLY A 92 -6.37 6.14 7.04
C GLY A 92 -5.22 5.66 6.16
N ASP A 93 -4.01 5.91 6.65
CA ASP A 93 -2.73 5.73 5.94
C ASP A 93 -1.83 4.64 6.54
N ARG A 94 -2.39 3.81 7.44
CA ARG A 94 -1.65 2.81 8.21
C ARG A 94 -2.25 1.41 8.05
N LEU A 95 -2.88 1.14 6.91
CA LEU A 95 -3.46 -0.16 6.66
C LEU A 95 -2.33 -1.14 6.32
N GLU A 96 -2.36 -2.28 6.98
CA GLU A 96 -1.40 -3.37 6.84
C GLU A 96 -2.18 -4.68 6.68
N GLY A 97 -1.48 -5.73 6.21
CA GLY A 97 -2.05 -7.08 6.09
C GLY A 97 -1.86 -7.68 4.71
N ALA A 98 -2.62 -8.74 4.44
CA ALA A 98 -2.60 -9.43 3.15
C ALA A 98 -3.30 -8.58 2.08
N SER A 99 -2.59 -8.27 1.00
CA SER A 99 -3.04 -7.34 -0.04
C SER A 99 -4.40 -7.74 -0.63
N ALA A 100 -4.54 -9.01 -1.02
CA ALA A 100 -5.76 -9.52 -1.63
C ALA A 100 -6.97 -9.55 -0.67
N GLU A 101 -6.75 -9.87 0.61
CA GLU A 101 -7.81 -9.86 1.63
C GLU A 101 -8.30 -8.44 1.88
N LEU A 102 -7.37 -7.49 2.01
CA LEU A 102 -7.73 -6.07 2.16
C LEU A 102 -8.51 -5.56 0.95
N GLY A 103 -8.11 -5.98 -0.26
CA GLY A 103 -8.85 -5.70 -1.50
C GLY A 103 -10.29 -6.22 -1.44
N GLN A 104 -10.49 -7.47 -1.02
CA GLN A 104 -11.83 -8.05 -0.87
C GLN A 104 -12.67 -7.27 0.16
N ASP A 105 -12.09 -6.91 1.30
CA ASP A 105 -12.80 -6.16 2.34
C ASP A 105 -13.22 -4.77 1.86
N HIS A 106 -12.33 -4.07 1.16
CA HIS A 106 -12.64 -2.77 0.56
C HIS A 106 -13.67 -2.87 -0.57
N ALA A 107 -13.66 -3.96 -1.35
CA ALA A 107 -14.70 -4.22 -2.34
C ALA A 107 -16.07 -4.43 -1.68
N ARG A 108 -16.16 -5.19 -0.59
CA ARG A 108 -17.40 -5.35 0.20
C ARG A 108 -17.89 -4.03 0.76
N LEU A 109 -16.98 -3.17 1.21
CA LEU A 109 -17.34 -1.81 1.64
C LEU A 109 -17.88 -0.99 0.47
N ALA A 110 -17.20 -1.00 -0.67
CA ALA A 110 -17.63 -0.29 -1.87
C ALA A 110 -19.03 -0.70 -2.35
N LEU A 111 -19.34 -2.00 -2.32
CA LEU A 111 -20.67 -2.53 -2.63
C LEU A 111 -21.75 -1.96 -1.71
N LYS A 112 -21.48 -1.86 -0.39
CA LYS A 112 -22.42 -1.26 0.57
C LYS A 112 -22.67 0.23 0.32
N LEU A 113 -21.70 0.95 -0.26
CA LEU A 113 -21.83 2.37 -0.56
C LEU A 113 -22.61 2.64 -1.86
N GLN A 114 -22.94 1.63 -2.66
CA GLN A 114 -23.69 1.83 -3.92
C GLN A 114 -25.13 2.28 -3.70
N ASP A 115 -25.68 2.06 -2.51
CA ASP A 115 -27.03 2.46 -2.10
C ASP A 115 -27.12 3.94 -1.67
N LEU A 116 -25.98 4.64 -1.60
CA LEU A 116 -25.96 6.06 -1.27
C LEU A 116 -26.56 6.92 -2.41
N LYS A 117 -26.78 8.20 -2.13
CA LYS A 117 -27.33 9.16 -3.12
C LYS A 117 -26.24 9.92 -3.86
N THR A 118 -25.08 10.04 -3.26
CA THR A 118 -23.94 10.84 -3.72
C THR A 118 -22.79 9.91 -4.11
N PRO A 119 -22.03 10.24 -5.17
CA PRO A 119 -20.78 9.56 -5.46
C PRO A 119 -19.83 9.62 -4.28
N ALA A 120 -19.27 8.46 -3.91
CA ALA A 120 -18.33 8.33 -2.81
C ALA A 120 -16.94 7.97 -3.31
N LEU A 121 -15.92 8.50 -2.64
CA LEU A 121 -14.52 8.13 -2.82
C LEU A 121 -14.00 7.52 -1.53
N ILE A 122 -13.66 6.23 -1.57
CA ILE A 122 -12.95 5.58 -0.47
C ILE A 122 -11.45 5.80 -0.70
N LEU A 123 -10.75 6.33 0.31
CA LEU A 123 -9.32 6.55 0.28
C LEU A 123 -8.66 5.71 1.37
N SER A 124 -7.52 5.11 1.04
CA SER A 124 -6.66 4.46 2.03
C SER A 124 -5.20 4.48 1.59
N GLY A 125 -4.29 4.42 2.55
CA GLY A 125 -2.87 4.20 2.33
C GLY A 125 -2.31 3.22 3.34
N GLY A 126 -0.99 3.10 3.39
CA GLY A 126 -0.29 2.13 4.24
C GLY A 126 0.52 1.16 3.38
N GLU A 127 0.83 -0.01 3.90
CA GLU A 127 1.71 -0.96 3.23
C GLU A 127 1.19 -2.37 3.41
N THR A 128 0.78 -2.99 2.31
CA THR A 128 0.29 -4.37 2.32
C THR A 128 1.34 -5.33 1.81
N THR A 129 1.20 -6.61 2.16
CA THR A 129 2.15 -7.65 1.78
C THR A 129 1.50 -8.71 0.92
N VAL A 130 2.30 -9.32 0.05
CA VAL A 130 1.94 -10.54 -0.68
C VAL A 130 2.29 -11.74 0.19
N GLN A 131 1.30 -12.58 0.49
CA GLN A 131 1.49 -13.78 1.30
C GLN A 131 1.84 -14.98 0.42
N PHE A 132 3.13 -15.18 0.21
CA PHE A 132 3.62 -16.34 -0.54
C PHE A 132 3.41 -17.64 0.23
N ASN A 133 2.84 -18.63 -0.45
CA ASN A 133 2.91 -20.02 0.00
C ASN A 133 4.11 -20.73 -0.65
N GLN A 134 4.68 -21.73 0.02
CA GLN A 134 5.89 -22.43 -0.47
C GLN A 134 5.70 -23.14 -1.83
N SER A 135 4.44 -23.34 -2.24
CA SER A 135 4.06 -23.96 -3.51
C SER A 135 3.96 -22.99 -4.69
N SER A 136 4.01 -21.68 -4.44
CA SER A 136 3.89 -20.66 -5.47
C SER A 136 5.25 -20.34 -6.08
N GLY A 137 5.34 -20.28 -7.41
CA GLY A 137 6.59 -20.02 -8.13
C GLY A 137 7.11 -18.57 -7.99
N GLY A 138 6.35 -17.70 -7.31
CA GLY A 138 6.71 -16.29 -7.10
C GLY A 138 6.74 -15.49 -8.40
N GLY A 139 5.58 -15.34 -9.03
CA GLY A 139 5.37 -14.63 -10.29
C GLY A 139 5.70 -13.12 -10.26
N ALA A 140 5.32 -12.42 -11.33
CA ALA A 140 5.52 -10.97 -11.47
C ALA A 140 4.29 -10.17 -11.00
N GLY A 141 4.52 -8.97 -10.47
CA GLY A 141 3.50 -8.12 -9.86
C GLY A 141 3.90 -7.63 -8.48
N GLY A 142 2.93 -7.14 -7.72
CA GLY A 142 3.16 -6.61 -6.39
C GLY A 142 1.89 -6.49 -5.54
N PRO A 143 2.05 -6.00 -4.31
CA PRO A 143 0.95 -5.78 -3.36
C PRO A 143 -0.25 -5.02 -3.96
N ASN A 144 -0.02 -3.95 -4.71
CA ASN A 144 -1.10 -3.13 -5.25
C ASN A 144 -1.90 -3.85 -6.33
N LEU A 145 -1.23 -4.58 -7.24
CA LEU A 145 -1.93 -5.42 -8.21
C LEU A 145 -2.68 -6.59 -7.54
N GLU A 146 -2.13 -7.22 -6.50
CA GLU A 146 -2.85 -8.28 -5.76
C GLU A 146 -4.06 -7.75 -5.00
N TYR A 147 -3.94 -6.56 -4.42
CA TYR A 147 -5.07 -5.85 -3.83
C TYR A 147 -6.19 -5.64 -4.88
N LEU A 148 -5.83 -5.22 -6.10
CA LEU A 148 -6.79 -5.05 -7.18
C LEU A 148 -7.36 -6.37 -7.70
N LEU A 149 -6.60 -7.47 -7.73
CA LEU A 149 -7.15 -8.81 -8.02
C LEU A 149 -8.16 -9.24 -6.96
N GLY A 150 -7.84 -9.04 -5.67
CA GLY A 150 -8.76 -9.29 -4.56
C GLY A 150 -10.06 -8.51 -4.72
N MET A 151 -9.96 -7.22 -5.05
CA MET A 151 -11.13 -6.40 -5.36
C MET A 151 -11.91 -6.93 -6.57
N MET A 152 -11.22 -7.24 -7.68
CA MET A 152 -11.86 -7.69 -8.93
C MET A 152 -12.68 -8.97 -8.73
N LEU A 153 -12.13 -9.93 -7.96
CA LEU A 153 -12.77 -11.21 -7.65
C LEU A 153 -13.99 -11.05 -6.73
N GLU A 154 -13.96 -10.11 -5.80
CA GLU A 154 -15.09 -9.81 -4.92
C GLU A 154 -16.17 -9.00 -5.64
N LEU A 155 -15.80 -7.99 -6.43
CA LEU A 155 -16.72 -7.11 -7.14
C LEU A 155 -17.46 -7.81 -8.28
N LYS A 156 -16.84 -8.81 -8.93
CA LYS A 156 -17.45 -9.59 -10.03
C LYS A 156 -18.07 -8.72 -11.13
N GLY A 157 -17.41 -7.61 -11.46
CA GLY A 157 -17.90 -6.66 -12.47
C GLY A 157 -19.04 -5.75 -12.01
N ALA A 158 -19.21 -5.56 -10.70
CA ALA A 158 -20.21 -4.64 -10.15
C ALA A 158 -20.14 -3.27 -10.84
N PRO A 159 -21.24 -2.82 -11.47
CA PRO A 159 -21.21 -1.59 -12.25
C PRO A 159 -20.99 -0.38 -11.35
N GLY A 160 -20.35 0.67 -11.87
CA GLY A 160 -20.18 1.94 -11.15
C GLY A 160 -19.12 1.93 -10.04
N ILE A 161 -18.34 0.85 -9.87
CA ILE A 161 -17.19 0.82 -8.97
C ILE A 161 -15.91 0.81 -9.82
N TYR A 162 -15.00 1.72 -9.51
CA TYR A 162 -13.68 1.83 -10.11
C TYR A 162 -12.66 1.90 -8.99
N ALA A 163 -11.51 1.27 -9.15
CA ALA A 163 -10.46 1.35 -8.14
C ALA A 163 -9.10 1.50 -8.80
N LEU A 164 -8.20 2.20 -8.11
CA LEU A 164 -6.78 2.22 -8.41
C LEU A 164 -5.99 1.97 -7.13
N ALA A 165 -4.82 1.37 -7.28
CA ALA A 165 -3.87 1.13 -6.21
C ALA A 165 -2.47 1.31 -6.79
N CYS A 166 -1.64 2.13 -6.14
CA CYS A 166 -0.27 2.38 -6.57
C CYS A 166 0.68 2.60 -5.41
N ASP A 167 1.92 2.17 -5.58
CA ASP A 167 3.05 2.60 -4.77
C ASP A 167 3.48 4.02 -5.19
N SER A 168 3.69 4.87 -4.19
CA SER A 168 4.14 6.25 -4.38
C SER A 168 5.56 6.36 -4.94
N ASP A 169 6.40 5.31 -4.83
CA ASP A 169 7.77 5.30 -5.38
C ASP A 169 7.82 5.00 -6.89
N GLY A 170 6.71 4.50 -7.42
CA GLY A 170 6.53 4.16 -8.83
C GLY A 170 6.80 2.69 -9.17
N ILE A 171 7.01 1.82 -8.18
CA ILE A 171 7.37 0.40 -8.34
C ILE A 171 6.52 -0.48 -7.41
N ASP A 172 5.57 -1.22 -7.98
CA ASP A 172 4.79 -2.25 -7.28
C ASP A 172 5.43 -3.63 -7.43
N GLY A 173 6.32 -3.97 -6.50
CA GLY A 173 6.99 -5.27 -6.46
C GLY A 173 7.89 -5.54 -7.69
N LYS A 174 7.63 -6.64 -8.39
CA LYS A 174 8.41 -7.07 -9.56
C LYS A 174 7.75 -6.56 -10.85
N GLY A 175 8.24 -5.44 -11.38
CA GLY A 175 7.85 -4.92 -12.69
C GLY A 175 8.29 -3.47 -12.91
N ASP A 176 7.75 -2.83 -13.95
CA ASP A 176 8.03 -1.44 -14.35
C ASP A 176 6.85 -0.50 -14.08
N HIS A 177 5.96 -0.89 -13.17
CA HIS A 177 4.67 -0.27 -12.92
C HIS A 177 4.59 0.18 -11.47
N ALA A 178 3.84 1.25 -11.21
CA ALA A 178 3.51 1.69 -9.86
C ALA A 178 2.33 0.91 -9.26
N GLY A 179 1.59 0.19 -10.09
CA GLY A 179 0.35 -0.50 -9.72
C GLY A 179 -0.60 -0.52 -10.91
N GLY A 180 -1.90 -0.36 -10.67
CA GLY A 180 -2.91 -0.46 -11.72
C GLY A 180 -4.27 0.12 -11.34
N PHE A 181 -5.24 -0.13 -12.22
CA PHE A 181 -6.63 0.18 -11.94
C PHE A 181 -7.56 -0.95 -12.41
N ILE A 182 -8.78 -0.95 -11.89
CA ILE A 182 -9.87 -1.80 -12.34
C ILE A 182 -11.13 -0.96 -12.57
N ASN A 183 -11.93 -1.41 -13.52
CA ASN A 183 -13.26 -0.92 -13.86
C ASN A 183 -14.26 -2.10 -13.93
N PRO A 184 -15.57 -1.83 -14.06
CA PRO A 184 -16.58 -2.89 -14.10
C PRO A 184 -16.38 -3.93 -15.21
N GLN A 185 -15.69 -3.58 -16.31
CA GLN A 185 -15.42 -4.47 -17.44
C GLN A 185 -14.12 -5.26 -17.29
N SER A 186 -13.31 -5.03 -16.25
CA SER A 186 -11.95 -5.58 -16.16
C SER A 186 -11.95 -7.11 -16.04
N LEU A 187 -12.87 -7.66 -15.22
CA LEU A 187 -13.04 -9.10 -15.09
C LEU A 187 -13.45 -9.75 -16.42
N GLU A 188 -14.45 -9.18 -17.09
CA GLU A 188 -14.92 -9.69 -18.39
C GLU A 188 -13.81 -9.65 -19.45
N ARG A 189 -13.08 -8.53 -19.54
CA ARG A 189 -11.94 -8.39 -20.46
C ARG A 189 -10.85 -9.42 -20.19
N ALA A 190 -10.53 -9.68 -18.91
CA ALA A 190 -9.50 -10.67 -18.55
C ALA A 190 -9.92 -12.08 -18.99
N MET A 191 -11.15 -12.47 -18.66
CA MET A 191 -11.71 -13.77 -19.05
C MET A 191 -11.78 -13.93 -20.58
N ALA A 192 -12.15 -12.88 -21.31
CA ALA A 192 -12.18 -12.89 -22.78
C ALA A 192 -10.79 -13.10 -23.42
N LEU A 193 -9.73 -12.71 -22.71
CA LEU A 193 -8.33 -12.97 -23.10
C LEU A 193 -7.81 -14.33 -22.60
N GLY A 194 -8.64 -15.13 -21.94
CA GLY A 194 -8.24 -16.41 -21.34
C GLY A 194 -7.38 -16.27 -20.09
N LEU A 195 -7.39 -15.10 -19.45
CA LEU A 195 -6.62 -14.80 -18.24
C LEU A 195 -7.56 -14.89 -17.02
N ASP A 196 -7.34 -15.88 -16.15
CA ASP A 196 -8.11 -16.05 -14.91
C ASP A 196 -7.49 -15.22 -13.77
N PRO A 197 -8.19 -14.19 -13.25
CA PRO A 197 -7.70 -13.42 -12.10
C PRO A 197 -7.49 -14.26 -10.84
N ALA A 198 -8.26 -15.33 -10.64
CA ALA A 198 -8.12 -16.20 -9.49
C ALA A 198 -6.85 -17.05 -9.60
N GLU A 199 -6.51 -17.53 -10.80
CA GLU A 199 -5.23 -18.21 -11.04
C GLU A 199 -4.05 -17.24 -10.90
N SER A 200 -4.16 -16.03 -11.47
CA SER A 200 -3.14 -15.00 -11.36
C SER A 200 -2.82 -14.68 -9.90
N LEU A 201 -3.85 -14.59 -9.05
CA LEU A 201 -3.69 -14.40 -7.61
C LEU A 201 -3.07 -15.61 -6.92
N ARG A 202 -3.51 -16.85 -7.25
CA ARG A 202 -2.93 -18.08 -6.68
C ARG A 202 -1.43 -18.24 -6.98
N GLN A 203 -0.99 -17.79 -8.15
CA GLN A 203 0.40 -17.89 -8.58
C GLN A 203 1.26 -16.68 -8.18
N HIS A 204 0.66 -15.65 -7.57
CA HIS A 204 1.30 -14.34 -7.35
C HIS A 204 1.90 -13.77 -8.64
N ASP A 205 1.16 -13.90 -9.75
CA ASP A 205 1.56 -13.48 -11.10
C ASP A 205 0.53 -12.51 -11.69
N SER A 206 0.32 -11.39 -11.00
CA SER A 206 -0.71 -10.41 -11.34
C SER A 206 -0.31 -9.50 -12.50
N TYR A 207 0.99 -9.22 -12.70
CA TYR A 207 1.46 -8.28 -13.71
C TYR A 207 1.05 -8.62 -15.15
N PRO A 208 1.21 -9.88 -15.64
CA PRO A 208 0.84 -10.22 -17.02
C PRO A 208 -0.64 -9.94 -17.32
N LEU A 209 -1.53 -10.15 -16.35
CA LEU A 209 -2.96 -9.89 -16.49
C LEU A 209 -3.22 -8.40 -16.72
N PHE A 210 -2.74 -7.53 -15.84
CA PHE A 210 -2.96 -6.09 -15.97
C PHE A 210 -2.25 -5.51 -17.20
N LYS A 211 -1.09 -6.05 -17.57
CA LYS A 211 -0.40 -5.69 -18.81
C LYS A 211 -1.22 -6.00 -20.05
N ALA A 212 -1.81 -7.20 -20.12
CA ALA A 212 -2.64 -7.60 -21.25
C ALA A 212 -3.93 -6.77 -21.36
N LEU A 213 -4.48 -6.32 -20.23
CA LEU A 213 -5.63 -5.42 -20.19
C LEU A 213 -5.28 -3.97 -20.59
N GLY A 214 -4.01 -3.58 -20.50
CA GLY A 214 -3.59 -2.18 -20.63
C GLY A 214 -3.96 -1.32 -19.41
N ASP A 215 -4.13 -1.96 -18.25
CA ASP A 215 -4.63 -1.32 -17.02
C ASP A 215 -3.52 -1.04 -15.98
N LEU A 216 -2.25 -1.13 -16.40
CA LEU A 216 -1.11 -0.76 -15.56
C LEU A 216 -1.00 0.76 -15.44
N ILE A 217 -0.59 1.22 -14.25
CA ILE A 217 -0.20 2.61 -14.02
C ILE A 217 1.32 2.68 -14.07
N ILE A 218 1.85 3.36 -15.08
CA ILE A 218 3.29 3.54 -15.30
C ILE A 218 3.65 5.00 -15.03
N THR A 219 4.24 5.27 -13.87
CA THR A 219 4.71 6.63 -13.51
C THR A 219 6.18 6.84 -13.82
N GLY A 220 6.95 5.75 -13.88
CA GLY A 220 8.41 5.80 -13.72
C GLY A 220 8.79 6.16 -12.27
N PRO A 221 10.10 6.28 -11.97
CA PRO A 221 10.57 6.58 -10.62
C PRO A 221 10.14 7.98 -10.20
N THR A 222 9.29 8.05 -9.18
CA THR A 222 8.76 9.33 -8.67
C THR A 222 9.79 10.06 -7.78
N ARG A 223 10.79 9.32 -7.29
CA ARG A 223 11.86 9.79 -6.38
C ARG A 223 11.35 10.27 -5.01
N THR A 224 10.21 9.74 -4.59
CA THR A 224 9.66 9.86 -3.23
C THR A 224 9.09 8.52 -2.81
N ASN A 225 9.00 8.22 -1.53
CA ASN A 225 8.23 7.08 -1.05
C ASN A 225 7.50 7.48 0.25
N VAL A 226 6.18 7.34 0.23
CA VAL A 226 5.22 7.51 1.32
C VAL A 226 4.17 6.39 1.28
N ASN A 227 4.59 5.20 0.85
CA ASN A 227 3.85 3.94 0.76
C ASN A 227 2.70 3.95 -0.26
N ASP A 228 1.78 3.00 -0.13
CA ASP A 228 0.70 2.81 -1.08
C ASP A 228 -0.35 3.92 -1.00
N PHE A 229 -0.92 4.25 -2.16
CA PHE A 229 -2.11 5.06 -2.31
C PHE A 229 -3.20 4.26 -3.02
N ARG A 230 -4.37 4.14 -2.40
CA ARG A 230 -5.53 3.45 -2.93
C ARG A 230 -6.74 4.36 -2.95
N ALA A 231 -7.44 4.38 -4.09
CA ALA A 231 -8.67 5.14 -4.26
C ALA A 231 -9.73 4.29 -4.94
N ILE A 232 -10.95 4.28 -4.38
CA ILE A 232 -12.10 3.56 -4.93
C ILE A 232 -13.22 4.56 -5.15
N LEU A 233 -13.59 4.77 -6.41
CA LEU A 233 -14.75 5.54 -6.79
C LEU A 233 -15.98 4.64 -6.79
N VAL A 234 -17.00 5.04 -6.05
CA VAL A 234 -18.31 4.40 -5.99
C VAL A 234 -19.36 5.36 -6.53
N ASN A 235 -19.84 5.09 -7.75
CA ASN A 235 -20.98 5.76 -8.33
C ASN A 235 -22.27 5.03 -7.90
N PRO A 236 -23.15 5.67 -7.11
CA PRO A 236 -24.34 5.02 -6.64
C PRO A 236 -25.28 4.64 -7.79
N HIS A 237 -26.19 3.71 -7.54
CA HIS A 237 -27.19 3.30 -8.53
C HIS A 237 -28.06 4.49 -9.00
N SER A 238 -28.40 5.38 -8.07
CA SER A 238 -29.19 6.59 -8.32
C SER A 238 -28.50 7.59 -9.27
N ALA A 239 -27.18 7.73 -9.21
CA ALA A 239 -26.42 8.66 -10.05
C ALA A 239 -26.18 8.15 -11.48
N ARG A 240 -26.33 6.84 -11.74
CA ARG A 240 -26.12 6.25 -13.08
C ARG A 240 -27.23 6.58 -14.08
N HIS A 241 -28.37 7.09 -13.60
CA HIS A 241 -29.50 7.52 -14.44
C HIS A 241 -29.56 9.03 -14.66
N ALA A 242 -28.65 9.81 -14.06
CA ALA A 242 -28.53 11.23 -14.36
C ALA A 242 -27.63 11.40 -15.60
N PRO A 243 -28.09 12.07 -16.68
CA PRO A 243 -27.22 12.37 -17.81
C PRO A 243 -26.02 13.17 -17.33
N PHE A 244 -24.82 12.74 -17.72
CA PHE A 244 -23.55 13.41 -17.42
C PHE A 244 -23.53 14.76 -18.15
N GLU A 245 -24.07 15.82 -17.54
CA GLU A 245 -23.90 17.18 -18.05
C GLU A 245 -22.43 17.57 -17.86
N LYS A 246 -21.71 17.68 -18.97
CA LYS A 246 -20.37 18.28 -19.01
C LYS A 246 -20.45 19.68 -18.39
N ARG A 247 -19.78 19.88 -17.26
CA ARG A 247 -19.40 21.21 -16.77
C ARG A 247 -17.94 21.46 -17.14
#